data_AF-A0A511MMZ0-F1
#
_entry.id   AF-A0A511MMZ0-F1
#
_cell.length_a   1.000
_cell.length_b   1.000
_cell.length_c   1.000
_cell.angle_alpha   90.00
_cell.angle_beta   90.00
_cell.angle_gamma   90.00
#
_symmetry.space_group_name_H-M   'P 1'
#
loop_
_entity.id
_entity.type
_entity.pdbx_description
1 polymer ?
#
loop_
_entity_poly.entity_id
_entity_poly.type
_entity_poly.pdbx_seq_one_letter_code
_entity_poly.pdbx_strand_id
1 'polypeptide(L)' 'MNLENVRDQLLDAAAFGKYLPPEQLEHAAGKIAEALRVFRMLTPEQPATPSASGAPRHTPSCQRGNPTP' A
#
# COMPACT_ATOMS: atom_id res chain seq x y z
N MET A 1 22.18 5.70 8.35
CA MET A 1 21.19 6.06 7.33
C MET A 1 19.98 5.16 7.52
N ASN A 2 18.87 5.73 8.00
CA ASN A 2 17.65 4.99 8.40
C ASN A 2 16.79 4.60 7.20
N LEU A 3 15.83 3.70 7.44
CA LEU A 3 14.90 3.19 6.42
C LEU A 3 14.08 4.30 5.77
N GLU A 4 13.70 5.33 6.52
CA GLU A 4 12.96 6.49 5.98
C GLU A 4 13.77 7.23 4.91
N ASN A 5 15.07 7.42 5.14
CA ASN A 5 15.94 8.08 4.17
C ASN A 5 16.08 7.27 2.87
N VAL A 6 16.07 5.94 2.97
CA VAL A 6 16.10 5.06 1.79
C VAL A 6 14.79 5.17 1.02
N ARG A 7 13.65 5.18 1.71
CA ARG A 7 12.33 5.38 1.11
C ARG A 7 12.27 6.72 0.37
N ASP A 8 12.68 7.80 1.03
CA ASP A 8 12.58 9.14 0.47
C ASP A 8 13.53 9.31 -0.74
N GLN A 9 14.72 8.70 -0.69
CA GLN A 9 15.65 8.68 -1.82
C GLN A 9 15.10 7.90 -3.02
N LEU A 10 14.46 6.75 -2.78
CA LEU A 10 13.83 5.96 -3.86
C LEU A 10 12.59 6.67 -4.43
N LEU A 11 11.77 7.30 -3.58
CA LEU A 11 10.61 8.07 -4.02
C LEU A 11 11.03 9.29 -4.86
N ASP A 12 12.04 10.01 -4.42
CA ASP A 12 12.58 11.16 -5.13
C ASP A 12 13.21 10.76 -6.47
N ALA A 13 13.93 9.63 -6.52
CA ALA A 13 14.45 9.09 -7.76
C ALA A 13 13.36 8.62 -8.73
N ALA A 14 12.33 7.94 -8.23
CA ALA A 14 11.20 7.50 -9.06
C ALA A 14 10.33 8.67 -9.54
N ALA A 15 10.11 9.70 -8.71
CA ALA A 15 9.26 10.84 -9.03
C ALA A 15 9.91 11.81 -10.02
N PHE A 16 11.22 12.03 -9.89
CA PHE A 16 11.96 13.01 -10.70
C PHE A 16 12.89 12.37 -11.73
N GLY A 17 12.88 11.04 -11.87
CA GLY A 17 13.74 10.31 -12.80
C GLY A 17 15.22 10.48 -12.49
N LYS A 18 15.60 10.65 -11.22
CA LYS A 18 17.00 10.82 -10.83
C LYS A 18 17.74 9.52 -11.03
N TYR A 19 18.91 9.59 -11.66
CA TYR A 19 19.77 8.45 -11.81
C TYR A 19 20.34 8.04 -10.45
N LEU A 20 19.94 6.86 -9.98
CA LEU A 20 20.59 6.17 -8.87
C LEU A 20 21.53 5.10 -9.44
N PRO A 21 22.79 5.06 -9.04
CA PRO A 21 23.71 4.01 -9.47
C PRO A 21 23.26 2.65 -8.91
N PRO A 22 23.53 1.56 -9.64
CA PRO A 22 23.05 0.23 -9.30
C PRO A 22 23.50 -0.22 -7.89
N GLU A 23 24.69 0.16 -7.46
CA GLU A 23 25.21 -0.16 -6.12
C GLU A 23 24.36 0.48 -5.01
N GLN A 24 23.86 1.70 -5.23
CA GLN A 24 22.97 2.36 -4.27
C GLN A 24 21.61 1.67 -4.20
N LEU A 25 21.11 1.14 -5.32
CA LEU A 25 19.86 0.37 -5.36
C LEU A 25 20.02 -0.97 -4.63
N GLU A 26 21.13 -1.67 -4.81
CA GLU A 26 21.43 -2.90 -4.07
C GLU A 26 21.51 -2.65 -2.56
N HIS A 27 22.21 -1.59 -2.16
CA HIS A 27 22.29 -1.19 -0.77
C HIS A 27 20.92 -0.79 -0.18
N ALA A 28 20.08 -0.10 -0.96
CA ALA A 28 18.72 0.25 -0.57
C ALA A 28 17.84 -1.00 -0.41
N ALA A 29 17.88 -1.91 -1.37
CA ALA A 29 17.14 -3.16 -1.37
C ALA A 29 17.51 -4.04 -0.16
N GLY A 30 18.81 -4.16 0.15
CA GLY A 30 19.29 -4.92 1.31
C GLY A 30 18.74 -4.37 2.64
N LYS A 31 18.68 -3.04 2.79
CA LYS A 31 18.11 -2.41 4.00
C LYS A 31 16.60 -2.65 4.11
N ILE A 32 15.87 -2.59 3.00
CA ILE A 32 14.43 -2.87 2.96
C ILE A 32 14.16 -4.33 3.31
N ALA A 33 14.94 -5.27 2.75
CA ALA A 33 14.81 -6.69 3.04
C ALA A 33 15.02 -7.00 4.53
N GLU A 34 16.04 -6.40 5.15
CA GLU A 34 16.30 -6.59 6.57
C GLU A 34 15.20 -6.00 7.45
N ALA A 35 14.71 -4.80 7.12
CA ALA A 35 13.60 -4.20 7.86
C ALA A 35 12.31 -5.04 7.75
N LEU A 36 12.01 -5.59 6.56
CA LEU A 36 10.88 -6.50 6.37
C LEU A 36 11.02 -7.79 7.19
N ARG A 37 12.24 -8.35 7.25
CA ARG A 37 12.53 -9.52 8.07
C ARG A 37 12.25 -9.26 9.55
N VAL A 38 12.74 -8.13 10.08
CA VAL A 38 12.51 -7.72 11.47
C VAL A 38 11.03 -7.45 11.71
N PHE A 39 10.36 -6.72 10.81
CA PHE A 39 8.93 -6.43 10.90
C PHE A 39 8.10 -7.72 10.98
N ARG A 40 8.38 -8.71 10.12
CA ARG A 40 7.71 -10.01 10.12
C ARG A 40 7.97 -10.81 11.41
N MET A 41 9.15 -10.68 11.99
CA MET A 41 9.50 -11.32 13.26
C MET A 41 8.77 -10.68 14.45
N LEU A 42 8.63 -9.36 14.45
CA LEU A 42 7.97 -8.61 15.53
C LEU A 42 6.45 -8.56 15.37
N THR A 43 5.96 -8.73 14.14
CA THR A 43 4.54 -8.69 13.79
C THR A 43 4.14 -10.07 13.30
N PRO A 44 3.82 -11.00 14.22
CA PRO A 44 3.25 -12.28 13.82
C PRO A 44 1.97 -12.00 13.03
N GLU A 45 1.88 -12.55 11.82
CA GLU A 45 0.71 -12.44 10.94
C GLU A 45 -0.55 -12.74 11.75
N GLN A 46 -1.36 -11.72 12.02
CA GLN A 46 -2.72 -11.97 12.46
C GLN A 46 -3.38 -12.74 11.31
N PRO A 47 -3.95 -13.93 11.56
CA PRO A 47 -4.61 -14.69 10.51
C PRO A 47 -5.64 -13.76 9.89
N ALA A 48 -5.49 -13.50 8.59
CA ALA A 48 -6.46 -12.73 7.82
C ALA A 48 -7.83 -13.36 8.07
N THR A 49 -8.66 -12.71 8.87
CA THR A 49 -10.07 -13.06 8.95
C THR A 49 -10.57 -13.00 7.52
N PRO A 50 -11.19 -14.07 6.97
CA PRO A 50 -11.76 -14.01 5.64
C PRO A 50 -12.84 -12.93 5.70
N SER A 51 -12.48 -11.73 5.22
CA SER A 51 -13.40 -10.64 4.97
C SER A 51 -14.30 -11.16 3.86
N ALA A 52 -15.42 -11.73 4.28
CA ALA A 52 -16.48 -12.19 3.41
C ALA A 52 -16.97 -10.98 2.62
N SER A 53 -16.35 -10.85 1.45
CA SER A 53 -16.98 -10.32 0.25
C SER A 53 -18.41 -10.85 0.17
N GLY A 54 -19.35 -9.95 0.42
CA GLY A 54 -20.77 -10.28 0.50
C GLY A 54 -21.66 -9.07 0.78
N ALA A 55 -21.38 -7.92 0.16
CA ALA A 55 -22.37 -6.86 0.10
C ALA A 55 -23.47 -7.25 -0.92
N PRO A 56 -24.76 -7.39 -0.54
CA PRO A 56 -25.82 -7.20 -1.51
C PRO A 56 -25.90 -5.70 -1.79
N ARG A 57 -25.72 -5.35 -3.06
CA ARG A 57 -25.91 -4.01 -3.60
C ARG A 57 -27.30 -3.50 -3.20
N HIS A 58 -27.39 -2.56 -2.27
CA HIS A 58 -28.55 -1.68 -2.21
C HIS A 58 -28.47 -0.76 -3.43
N THR A 59 -29.26 -1.07 -4.44
CA THR A 59 -29.51 -0.18 -5.58
C THR A 59 -30.24 1.08 -5.08
N PRO A 60 -30.04 2.23 -5.75
CA PRO A 60 -30.64 3.49 -5.34
C PRO A 60 -32.14 3.51 -5.67
N SER A 61 -32.99 3.74 -4.66
CA SER A 61 -34.41 3.99 -4.84
C SER A 61 -34.62 5.43 -5.33
N CYS A 62 -34.59 5.61 -6.65
CA CYS A 62 -35.01 6.82 -7.35
C CYS A 62 -36.03 6.45 -8.44
N GLN A 63 -37.31 6.29 -8.06
CA GLN A 63 -38.45 6.47 -8.97
C GLN A 63 -39.46 7.33 -8.20
N ARG A 64 -39.39 8.67 -8.36
CA ARG A 64 -40.09 9.48 -9.38
C ARG A 64 -41.60 9.26 -9.30
N GLY A 65 -42.29 10.30 -8.83
CA GLY A 65 -43.71 10.28 -8.49
C GLY A 65 -44.66 10.31 -9.66
N ASN A 66 -45.95 10.31 -9.31
CA ASN A 66 -46.96 11.06 -10.02
C ASN A 66 -48.06 11.48 -9.03
N PRO A 67 -48.47 12.76 -8.99
CA PRO A 67 -49.65 13.21 -8.28
C PRO A 67 -50.87 13.12 -9.22
N THR A 68 -52.04 12.79 -8.68
CA THR A 68 -53.30 12.93 -9.43
C THR A 68 -54.45 13.18 -8.44
N PRO A 69 -55.52 13.85 -8.89
CA PRO A 69 -56.12 15.05 -8.32
C PRO A 69 -57.15 14.79 -7.21
#